data_AF-A0A379VEL0-F1
#
_entry.id   AF-A0A379VEL0-F1
#
_cell.length_a   1.000
_cell.length_b   1.000
_cell.length_c   1.000
_cell.angle_alpha   90.00
_cell.angle_beta   90.00
_cell.angle_gamma   90.00
#
_symmetry.space_group_name_H-M   'P 1'
#
loop_
_entity.id
_entity.type
_entity.pdbx_description
1 polymer ?
#
loop_
_entity_poly.entity_id
_entity_poly.type
_entity_poly.pdbx_seq_one_letter_code
_entity_poly.pdbx_strand_id
1 'polypeptide(L)'
;MTAVFKYIATLATVLREKGVFNMLLSDGRYVMAFCSTHLHWITRRAPFGVATLVDQDMEIDFSSQTTPNDVVTVIATQPLTGNETWQKIMPGEWALFCLGERII
;
A
#
# COMPACT_ATOMS: atom_id res chain seq x y z
N MET A 1 14.81 -12.52 7.39
CA MET A 1 13.38 -12.31 7.74
C MET A 1 12.47 -12.18 6.51
N THR A 2 12.94 -11.82 5.31
CA THR A 2 12.09 -11.65 4.11
C THR A 2 11.85 -12.92 3.26
N ALA A 3 12.45 -14.06 3.64
CA ALA A 3 12.40 -15.29 2.86
C ALA A 3 10.97 -15.82 2.65
N VAL A 4 10.13 -15.74 3.68
CA VAL A 4 8.72 -16.16 3.61
C VAL A 4 7.94 -15.32 2.58
N PHE A 5 8.12 -14.00 2.58
CA PHE A 5 7.46 -13.10 1.62
C PHE A 5 7.93 -13.32 0.19
N LYS A 6 9.24 -13.60 -0.01
CA LYS A 6 9.76 -14.00 -1.32
C LYS A 6 9.12 -15.29 -1.81
N TYR A 7 8.96 -16.28 -0.95
CA TYR A 7 8.28 -17.53 -1.30
C TYR A 7 6.81 -17.29 -1.62
N ILE A 8 6.09 -16.52 -0.81
CA ILE A 8 4.71 -16.13 -1.07
C ILE A 8 4.57 -15.41 -2.42
N ALA A 9 5.52 -14.55 -2.79
CA ALA A 9 5.51 -13.90 -4.11
C ALA A 9 5.55 -14.92 -5.26
N THR A 10 6.33 -16.01 -5.12
CA THR A 10 6.32 -17.08 -6.13
C THR A 10 4.97 -17.78 -6.23
N LEU A 11 4.27 -17.97 -5.11
CA LEU A 11 2.94 -18.56 -5.10
C LEU A 11 1.89 -17.61 -5.70
N ALA A 12 1.99 -16.32 -5.39
CA ALA A 12 1.12 -15.29 -5.97
C ALA A 12 1.28 -15.20 -7.50
N THR A 13 2.48 -15.39 -8.02
CA THR A 13 2.72 -15.51 -9.47
C THR A 13 1.97 -16.69 -10.08
N VAL A 14 1.98 -17.86 -9.45
CA VAL A 14 1.21 -19.03 -9.92
C VAL A 14 -0.30 -18.76 -9.91
N LEU A 15 -0.80 -18.03 -8.91
CA LEU A 15 -2.21 -17.65 -8.84
C LEU A 15 -2.58 -16.64 -9.94
N ARG A 16 -1.70 -15.68 -10.23
CA ARG A 16 -1.88 -14.70 -11.30
C ARG A 16 -2.03 -15.35 -12.69
N GLU A 17 -1.39 -16.49 -12.94
CA GLU A 17 -1.57 -17.24 -14.19
C GLU A 17 -3.00 -17.79 -14.36
N LYS A 18 -3.78 -17.85 -13.29
CA LYS A 18 -5.16 -18.35 -13.29
C LYS A 18 -6.21 -17.24 -13.34
N GLY A 19 -5.80 -15.97 -13.28
CA GLY A 19 -6.70 -14.82 -13.30
C GLY A 19 -6.14 -13.62 -12.54
N VAL A 20 -6.96 -12.59 -12.38
CA VAL A 20 -6.56 -11.38 -11.64
C VAL A 20 -6.40 -11.71 -10.15
N PHE A 21 -5.19 -11.49 -9.62
CA PHE A 21 -4.86 -11.75 -8.22
C PHE A 21 -4.09 -10.58 -7.60
N ASN A 22 -4.79 -9.55 -7.13
CA ASN A 22 -4.21 -8.55 -6.24
C ASN A 22 -4.31 -9.06 -4.80
N MET A 23 -3.25 -8.90 -4.00
CA MET A 23 -3.22 -9.45 -2.64
C MET A 23 -2.60 -8.46 -1.65
N LEU A 24 -3.24 -8.34 -0.49
CA LEU A 24 -2.63 -7.83 0.72
C LEU A 24 -2.51 -8.99 1.72
N LEU A 25 -1.32 -9.20 2.27
CA LEU A 25 -1.06 -10.25 3.25
C LEU A 25 -0.26 -9.66 4.42
N SER A 26 -0.63 -10.01 5.65
CA SER A 26 0.03 -9.49 6.85
C SER A 26 0.24 -10.58 7.91
N ASP A 27 1.31 -10.45 8.68
CA ASP A 27 1.57 -11.20 9.91
C ASP A 27 1.30 -10.37 11.18
N GLY A 28 0.64 -9.22 11.04
CA GLY A 28 0.40 -8.25 12.11
C GLY A 28 1.51 -7.19 12.26
N ARG A 29 2.70 -7.41 11.71
CA ARG A 29 3.80 -6.43 11.72
C ARG A 29 4.19 -5.95 10.33
N TYR A 30 4.25 -6.87 9.38
CA TYR A 30 4.53 -6.62 7.98
C TYR A 30 3.26 -6.65 7.15
N VAL A 31 3.23 -5.87 6.07
CA VAL A 31 2.16 -5.93 5.07
C VAL A 31 2.82 -6.09 3.71
N MET A 32 2.54 -7.21 3.04
CA MET A 32 2.95 -7.48 1.67
C MET A 32 1.81 -7.10 0.74
N ALA A 33 2.14 -6.39 -0.34
CA ALA A 33 1.23 -6.03 -1.42
C ALA A 33 1.71 -6.65 -2.73
N PHE A 34 0.94 -7.55 -3.33
CA PHE A 34 1.24 -8.13 -4.65
C PHE A 34 0.27 -7.59 -5.70
N CYS A 35 0.79 -7.13 -6.83
CA CYS A 35 0.02 -6.51 -7.89
C CYS A 35 -0.12 -7.44 -9.09
N SER A 36 -1.35 -7.75 -9.50
CA SER A 36 -1.65 -8.41 -10.77
C SER A 36 -2.14 -7.45 -11.84
N THR A 37 -2.79 -6.34 -11.47
CA THR A 37 -3.39 -5.37 -12.41
C THR A 37 -3.10 -3.92 -12.00
N HIS A 38 -3.80 -3.43 -10.98
CA HIS A 38 -3.68 -2.08 -10.47
C HIS A 38 -3.56 -2.11 -8.96
N LEU A 39 -2.44 -1.60 -8.47
CA LEU A 39 -2.20 -1.41 -7.06
C LEU A 39 -1.25 -0.22 -6.89
N HIS A 40 -1.60 0.65 -5.95
CA HIS A 40 -0.92 1.90 -5.68
C HIS A 40 -0.71 2.04 -4.18
N TRP A 41 0.31 2.78 -3.79
CA TRP A 41 0.59 3.08 -2.39
C TRP A 41 1.06 4.51 -2.21
N ILE A 42 0.90 5.02 -1.00
CA ILE A 42 1.45 6.31 -0.57
C ILE A 42 1.89 6.17 0.88
N THR A 43 3.04 6.74 1.24
CA THR A 43 3.46 6.86 2.64
C THR A 43 3.35 8.33 3.06
N ARG A 44 2.57 8.56 4.12
CA ARG A 44 2.42 9.85 4.78
C ARG A 44 3.20 9.86 6.09
N ARG A 45 3.81 10.99 6.41
CA ARG A 45 4.59 11.20 7.62
C ARG A 45 4.02 12.41 8.35
N ALA A 46 3.98 12.34 9.68
CA ALA A 46 3.67 13.49 10.49
C ALA A 46 4.66 14.66 10.21
N PRO A 47 4.19 15.93 10.27
CA PRO A 47 2.80 16.33 10.41
C PRO A 47 1.98 16.06 9.15
N PHE A 48 0.82 15.42 9.29
CA PHE A 48 -0.04 15.11 8.15
C PHE A 48 -0.71 16.38 7.63
N GLY A 49 -0.62 16.60 6.32
CA GLY A 49 -1.41 17.61 5.63
C GLY A 49 -2.84 17.16 5.38
N VAL A 50 -3.66 18.04 4.79
CA VAL A 50 -5.01 17.72 4.35
C VAL A 50 -4.96 16.92 3.06
N ALA A 51 -5.65 15.79 3.02
CA ALA A 51 -5.75 14.93 1.84
C ALA A 51 -7.18 14.97 1.28
N THR A 52 -7.31 15.35 0.01
CA THR A 52 -8.63 15.48 -0.65
C THR A 52 -8.95 14.21 -1.42
N LEU A 53 -10.02 13.51 -1.04
CA LEU A 53 -10.45 12.31 -1.74
C LEU A 53 -10.92 12.61 -3.17
N VAL A 54 -10.66 11.69 -4.11
CA VAL A 54 -11.01 11.85 -5.53
C VAL A 54 -12.48 11.50 -5.81
N ASP A 55 -13.04 10.51 -5.11
CA ASP A 55 -14.36 9.93 -5.45
C ASP A 55 -15.54 10.55 -4.68
N GLN A 56 -15.27 11.31 -3.63
CA GLN A 56 -16.27 11.99 -2.83
C GLN A 56 -15.67 13.34 -2.47
N ASP A 57 -16.41 14.44 -2.64
CA ASP A 57 -16.07 15.78 -2.17
C ASP A 57 -15.98 15.83 -0.62
N MET A 58 -15.21 14.92 -0.03
CA MET A 58 -15.09 14.64 1.37
C MET A 58 -13.60 14.63 1.70
N GLU A 59 -13.18 15.63 2.45
CA GLU A 59 -11.83 15.71 2.99
C GLU A 59 -11.76 14.82 4.24
N ILE A 60 -10.78 13.92 4.30
CA ILE A 60 -10.47 13.19 5.53
C ILE A 60 -9.29 13.89 6.18
N ASP A 61 -9.54 14.53 7.32
CA ASP A 61 -8.50 15.09 8.16
C ASP A 61 -7.85 13.99 9.01
N PHE A 62 -6.67 13.54 8.57
CA PHE A 62 -5.86 12.56 9.30
C PHE A 62 -5.10 13.16 10.49
N SER A 63 -5.10 14.48 10.67
CA SER A 63 -4.30 15.16 11.71
C SER A 63 -4.75 14.80 13.14
N SER A 64 -6.03 14.52 13.35
CA SER A 64 -6.62 14.25 14.67
C SER A 64 -6.30 12.86 15.24
N GLN A 65 -5.74 11.95 14.45
CA GLN A 65 -5.56 10.53 14.82
C GLN A 65 -4.09 10.11 14.96
N THR A 66 -3.15 11.06 14.99
CA THR A 66 -1.72 10.76 14.81
C THR A 66 -0.81 11.40 15.85
N THR A 67 0.33 10.76 16.08
CA THR A 67 1.45 11.33 16.87
C THR A 67 2.45 12.04 15.94
N PRO A 68 3.32 12.93 16.48
CA PRO A 68 4.32 13.66 15.69
C PRO A 68 5.34 12.79 14.94
N ASN A 69 5.40 11.48 15.22
CA ASN A 69 6.34 10.55 14.61
C ASN A 69 5.65 9.47 13.76
N ASP A 70 4.34 9.59 13.51
CA ASP A 70 3.61 8.55 12.80
C ASP A 70 4.00 8.50 11.32
N VAL A 71 4.19 7.27 10.83
CA VAL A 71 4.40 6.94 9.42
C VAL A 71 3.29 5.99 9.02
N VAL A 72 2.49 6.39 8.02
CA VAL A 72 1.33 5.63 7.58
C VAL A 72 1.42 5.36 6.09
N THR A 73 1.46 4.10 5.69
CA THR A 73 1.28 3.71 4.30
C THR A 73 -0.17 3.32 4.05
N VAL A 74 -0.76 3.89 2.99
CA VAL A 74 -2.04 3.43 2.45
C VAL A 74 -1.78 2.70 1.14
N ILE A 75 -2.47 1.58 0.92
CA ILE A 75 -2.40 0.78 -0.30
C ILE A 75 -3.83 0.64 -0.85
N ALA A 76 -4.02 0.97 -2.13
CA ALA A 76 -5.32 0.96 -2.78
C ALA A 76 -5.21 0.55 -4.25
N THR A 77 -6.30 0.08 -4.85
CA THR A 77 -6.35 -0.31 -6.27
C THR A 77 -6.20 0.89 -7.21
N GLN A 78 -6.53 2.10 -6.74
CA GLN A 78 -6.36 3.37 -7.44
C GLN A 78 -5.93 4.48 -6.47
N PRO A 79 -5.28 5.56 -6.94
CA PRO A 79 -5.05 6.74 -6.12
C PRO A 79 -6.36 7.27 -5.52
N LEU A 80 -6.42 7.40 -4.20
CA LEU A 80 -7.63 7.87 -3.52
C LEU A 80 -7.65 9.39 -3.35
N THR A 81 -6.51 10.06 -3.56
CA THR A 81 -6.37 11.51 -3.34
C THR A 81 -5.75 12.18 -4.57
N GLY A 82 -6.24 13.37 -4.91
CA GLY A 82 -5.85 14.09 -6.13
C GLY A 82 -4.67 15.05 -5.94
N ASN A 83 -4.41 15.46 -4.70
CA ASN A 83 -3.37 16.41 -4.34
C ASN A 83 -2.07 15.75 -3.82
N GLU A 84 -1.95 14.43 -3.97
CA GLU A 84 -0.79 13.66 -3.50
C GLU A 84 -0.24 12.73 -4.59
N THR A 85 1.06 12.42 -4.52
CA THR A 85 1.71 11.52 -5.47
C THR A 85 1.66 10.07 -4.98
N TRP A 86 0.73 9.30 -5.53
CA TRP A 86 0.68 7.85 -5.35
C TRP A 86 1.71 7.13 -6.21
N GLN A 87 2.33 6.10 -5.64
CA GLN A 87 3.29 5.24 -6.29
C GLN A 87 2.58 3.98 -6.81
N LYS A 88 2.86 3.56 -8.03
CA LYS A 88 2.28 2.35 -8.62
C LYS A 88 3.17 1.13 -8.35
N ILE A 89 2.57 0.00 -7.99
CA ILE A 89 3.23 -1.32 -8.00
C ILE A 89 2.96 -1.93 -9.37
N MET A 90 4.01 -2.33 -10.09
CA MET A 90 3.81 -2.84 -11.46
C MET A 90 3.19 -4.25 -11.44
N PRO A 91 2.40 -4.62 -12.46
CA PRO A 91 1.85 -5.97 -12.57
C PRO A 91 2.93 -7.06 -12.53
N GLY A 92 2.82 -8.00 -11.61
CA GLY A 92 3.79 -9.06 -11.33
C GLY A 92 4.79 -8.72 -10.23
N GLU A 93 4.83 -7.46 -9.78
CA GLU A 93 5.68 -7.02 -8.68
C GLU A 93 4.93 -7.06 -7.35
N TRP A 94 5.72 -6.94 -6.30
CA TRP A 94 5.23 -6.83 -4.94
C TRP A 94 6.07 -5.84 -4.16
N ALA A 95 5.45 -5.25 -3.15
CA ALA A 95 6.09 -4.39 -2.17
C ALA A 95 5.89 -4.98 -0.77
N LEU A 96 6.81 -4.68 0.14
CA LEU A 96 6.72 -5.08 1.54
C LEU A 96 6.86 -3.84 2.41
N PHE A 97 5.98 -3.73 3.39
CA PHE A 97 5.92 -2.61 4.31
C PHE A 97 6.06 -3.10 5.76
N CYS A 98 6.70 -2.30 6.60
CA CYS A 98 6.84 -2.54 8.04
C CYS A 98 6.76 -1.19 8.75
N LEU A 99 5.84 -1.05 9.72
CA LEU A 99 5.68 0.20 10.48
C LEU A 99 5.55 1.46 9.58
N GLY A 100 4.80 1.34 8.48
CA GLY A 100 4.59 2.44 7.51
C GLY A 100 5.74 2.69 6.55
N GLU A 101 6.84 1.94 6.64
CA GLU A 101 7.99 2.07 5.74
C GLU A 101 7.99 0.99 4.68
N ARG A 102 8.27 1.36 3.43
CA ARG A 102 8.54 0.40 2.36
C ARG A 102 9.95 -0.16 2.55
N ILE A 103 10.05 -1.48 2.64
CA ILE A 103 11.31 -2.21 2.80
C ILE A 103 11.70 -3.04 1.57
N ILE A 104 10.73 -3.32 0.68
CA ILE A 104 10.91 -3.93 -0.65
C ILE A 104 9.98 -3.22 -1.63
#